data_AF-A0A915NBW0-F1
#
_entry.id   AF-A0A915NBW0-F1
#
_cell.length_a   1.000
_cell.length_b   1.000
_cell.length_c   1.000
_cell.angle_alpha   90.00
_cell.angle_beta   90.00
_cell.angle_gamma   90.00
#
_symmetry.space_group_name_H-M   'P 1'
#
loop_
_entity.id
_entity.type
_entity.pdbx_description
1 polymer ?
#
loop_
_entity_poly.entity_id
_entity_poly.type
_entity_poly.pdbx_seq_one_letter_code
_entity_poly.pdbx_strand_id
1 'polypeptide(L)'
;MLNPTLKSKTVNTISKNRFTQYDRMMQLFDQKSYGCISKHGDYYYYAYSEGNQKQSSIYRQKTLNDTKQLFLDPNKLSSDGTLAISQTAFSRDGLVMAYTISEKGNSKQDILIADFRELDDPNLNIVGSVSRDGRFLFVYVYDRVLTDHSAPNRKLIRIKITTAMLGCAHWETLIAEDPKRALESVVPVAGDKLMVIYIEDVKTFLYVHCYKTGKLLYKIPLGIGTVSQCYGDREDTEAFFSFNSFLEAPTIYRADFSLVAKTSLLQLEQIRHRNEWRGVNVTGLEHFHGIVAIANIRGGGEYGEHWHECGAREHKQNVFDDFISAAEFLIKNKFTSPKKLAIQGGSNGGLLVAACSHQRPELFGAVINQVGVMDMLRFHKFTVGSFWISEYGDPEKSSEFEYIFRYSPLHNIRLPRGVQWPATLLM
;
A
#
# COMPACT_ATOMS: atom_id res chain seq x y z
N MET A 1 24.04 -8.82 40.43
CA MET A 1 23.43 -7.47 40.34
C MET A 1 24.35 -6.60 39.50
N LEU A 2 23.88 -6.02 38.39
CA LEU A 2 24.67 -5.13 37.52
C LEU A 2 24.89 -3.76 38.19
N ASN A 3 26.09 -3.20 38.01
CA ASN A 3 26.62 -1.99 38.65
C ASN A 3 25.70 -0.74 38.42
N PRO A 4 25.27 -0.02 39.47
CA PRO A 4 24.34 1.12 39.36
C PRO A 4 24.82 2.30 38.48
N THR A 5 26.13 2.47 38.28
CA THR A 5 26.69 3.49 37.35
C THR A 5 26.48 3.15 35.87
N LEU A 6 26.32 1.86 35.52
CA LEU A 6 25.96 1.44 34.15
C LEU A 6 24.48 1.75 33.85
N LYS A 7 23.59 1.67 34.85
CA LYS A 7 22.17 2.05 34.69
C LYS A 7 22.00 3.55 34.39
N SER A 8 22.70 4.44 35.10
CA SER A 8 22.52 5.89 34.92
C SER A 8 23.05 6.41 33.59
N LYS A 9 24.21 5.92 33.12
CA LYS A 9 24.73 6.27 31.79
C LYS A 9 23.84 5.75 30.67
N THR A 10 23.40 4.49 30.75
CA THR A 10 22.56 3.87 29.70
C THR A 10 21.19 4.54 29.61
N VAL A 11 20.57 4.88 30.74
CA VAL A 11 19.27 5.59 30.77
C VAL A 11 19.39 7.02 30.24
N ASN A 12 20.46 7.76 30.57
CA ASN A 12 20.69 9.12 30.07
C ASN A 12 21.04 9.19 28.58
N THR A 13 21.70 8.17 28.01
CA THR A 13 21.95 8.08 26.57
C THR A 13 20.69 7.67 25.81
N ILE A 14 19.90 6.73 26.35
CA ILE A 14 18.61 6.33 25.77
C ILE A 14 17.64 7.52 25.76
N SER A 15 17.58 8.33 26.82
CA SER A 15 16.68 9.48 26.88
C SER A 15 17.08 10.57 25.89
N LYS A 16 18.38 10.96 25.82
CA LYS A 16 18.85 11.98 24.85
C LYS A 16 18.67 11.56 23.39
N ASN A 17 18.90 10.29 23.06
CA ASN A 17 18.67 9.77 21.71
C ASN A 17 17.18 9.71 21.38
N ARG A 18 16.31 9.38 22.33
CA ARG A 18 14.85 9.42 22.12
C ARG A 18 14.33 10.82 21.84
N PHE A 19 14.80 11.85 22.57
CA PHE A 19 14.36 13.23 22.35
C PHE A 19 14.78 13.75 20.97
N THR A 20 16.05 13.55 20.58
CA THR A 20 16.53 13.96 19.25
C THR A 20 15.85 13.21 18.09
N GLN A 21 15.57 11.92 18.26
CA GLN A 21 14.81 11.13 17.30
C GLN A 21 13.35 11.55 17.22
N TYR A 22 12.73 11.82 18.36
CA TYR A 22 11.36 12.32 18.43
C TYR A 22 11.25 13.67 17.74
N ASP A 23 12.15 14.61 18.04
CA ASP A 23 12.14 15.95 17.45
C ASP A 23 12.36 15.88 15.93
N ARG A 24 13.32 15.06 15.46
CA ARG A 24 13.51 14.84 14.02
C ARG A 24 12.28 14.20 13.38
N MET A 25 11.70 13.20 14.02
CA MET A 25 10.50 12.53 13.51
C MET A 25 9.31 13.49 13.45
N MET A 26 9.13 14.34 14.46
CA MET A 26 8.13 15.40 14.47
C MET A 26 8.40 16.43 13.37
N GLN A 27 9.64 16.82 13.11
CA GLN A 27 10.00 17.68 11.97
C GLN A 27 9.73 17.04 10.60
N LEU A 28 9.78 15.71 10.51
CA LEU A 28 9.45 14.98 9.28
C LEU A 28 7.93 14.84 9.10
N PHE A 29 7.17 14.67 10.18
CA PHE A 29 5.71 14.62 10.15
C PHE A 29 5.06 15.99 10.02
N ASP A 30 5.68 17.05 10.53
CA ASP A 30 5.22 18.43 10.43
C ASP A 30 5.67 19.07 9.11
N GLN A 31 5.46 18.36 8.01
CA GLN A 31 5.74 18.83 6.66
C GLN A 31 4.49 18.80 5.81
N LYS A 32 4.38 19.79 4.93
CA LYS A 32 3.31 19.86 3.94
C LYS A 32 3.40 18.65 3.02
N SER A 33 2.31 17.93 2.82
CA SER A 33 2.28 16.74 1.96
C SER A 33 1.12 16.81 0.97
N TYR A 34 1.34 16.22 -0.22
CA TYR A 34 0.39 16.26 -1.33
C TYR A 34 -0.09 14.88 -1.71
N GLY A 35 -1.39 14.75 -1.92
CA GLY A 35 -2.07 13.67 -2.59
C GLY A 35 -1.60 13.53 -4.04
N CYS A 36 -1.59 12.33 -4.62
CA CYS A 36 -1.51 12.25 -6.08
C CYS A 36 -2.78 12.89 -6.65
N ILE A 37 -2.66 13.48 -7.83
CA ILE A 37 -3.72 14.30 -8.42
C ILE A 37 -4.64 13.40 -9.24
N SER A 38 -5.95 13.59 -9.11
CA SER A 38 -6.93 13.05 -10.05
C SER A 38 -7.69 14.20 -10.71
N LYS A 39 -8.10 14.02 -11.96
CA LYS A 39 -8.91 14.99 -12.69
C LYS A 39 -10.34 14.49 -12.83
N HIS A 40 -11.30 15.35 -12.53
CA HIS A 40 -12.72 15.06 -12.66
C HIS A 40 -13.44 16.32 -13.16
N GLY A 41 -14.08 16.24 -14.32
CA GLY A 41 -14.63 17.40 -15.01
C GLY A 41 -13.57 18.47 -15.25
N ASP A 42 -13.87 19.71 -14.85
CA ASP A 42 -13.00 20.88 -15.05
C ASP A 42 -11.96 21.09 -13.93
N TYR A 43 -11.88 20.17 -12.97
CA TYR A 43 -11.05 20.36 -11.76
C TYR A 43 -10.07 19.21 -11.53
N TYR A 44 -8.91 19.58 -10.98
CA TYR A 44 -7.96 18.68 -10.36
C TYR A 44 -8.26 18.58 -8.86
N TYR A 45 -8.20 17.36 -8.33
CA TYR A 45 -8.44 17.03 -6.93
C TYR A 45 -7.22 16.35 -6.32
N TYR A 46 -6.93 16.64 -5.05
CA TYR A 46 -5.89 15.95 -4.30
C TYR A 46 -6.09 16.13 -2.79
N ALA A 47 -5.67 15.14 -2.02
CA ALA A 47 -5.49 15.30 -0.58
C ALA A 47 -4.32 16.24 -0.29
N TYR A 48 -4.34 17.00 0.79
CA TYR A 48 -3.23 17.86 1.19
C TYR A 48 -3.24 18.03 2.71
N SER A 49 -2.05 17.94 3.30
CA SER A 49 -1.82 18.26 4.70
C SER A 49 -0.89 19.46 4.79
N GLU A 50 -1.19 20.42 5.66
CA GLU A 50 -0.24 21.46 6.08
C GLU A 50 0.80 20.93 7.08
N GLY A 51 0.69 19.66 7.53
CA GLY A 51 1.61 19.02 8.49
C GLY A 51 0.85 18.37 9.64
N ASN A 52 0.98 18.93 10.85
CA ASN A 52 0.42 18.49 12.13
C ASN A 52 -1.13 18.42 12.25
N GLN A 53 -1.84 18.13 11.15
CA GLN A 53 -3.28 17.90 11.12
C GLN A 53 -3.57 16.40 11.35
N LYS A 54 -4.74 16.09 11.94
CA LYS A 54 -5.14 14.70 12.18
C LYS A 54 -5.36 13.95 10.86
N GLN A 55 -5.91 14.64 9.85
CA GLN A 55 -6.16 14.12 8.52
C GLN A 55 -5.86 15.16 7.44
N SER A 56 -5.45 14.69 6.26
CA SER A 56 -5.32 15.53 5.08
C SER A 56 -6.69 16.00 4.60
N SER A 57 -6.83 17.28 4.26
CA SER A 57 -8.04 17.83 3.66
C SER A 57 -7.99 17.67 2.14
N ILE A 58 -9.14 17.59 1.48
CA ILE A 58 -9.22 17.48 0.02
C ILE A 58 -9.35 18.88 -0.56
N TYR A 59 -8.49 19.19 -1.53
CA TYR A 59 -8.50 20.46 -2.27
C TYR A 59 -8.78 20.23 -3.74
N ARG A 60 -9.19 21.30 -4.41
CA ARG A 60 -9.33 21.35 -5.87
C ARG A 60 -8.77 22.62 -6.51
N GLN A 61 -8.50 22.54 -7.81
CA GLN A 61 -7.98 23.64 -8.64
C GLN A 61 -8.53 23.51 -10.06
N LYS A 62 -8.78 24.60 -10.79
CA LYS A 62 -9.15 24.52 -12.23
C LYS A 62 -7.93 24.30 -13.10
N THR A 63 -6.82 24.97 -12.78
CA THR A 63 -5.50 24.73 -13.37
C THR A 63 -4.50 24.32 -12.29
N LEU A 64 -3.43 23.61 -12.67
CA LEU A 64 -2.39 23.17 -11.72
C LEU A 64 -1.64 24.33 -11.05
N ASN A 65 -1.70 25.52 -11.64
CA ASN A 65 -1.07 26.75 -11.16
C ASN A 65 -2.03 27.65 -10.35
N ASP A 66 -3.33 27.34 -10.34
CA ASP A 66 -4.30 28.14 -9.60
C ASP A 66 -4.13 27.98 -8.10
N THR A 67 -4.60 28.98 -7.36
CA THR A 67 -4.73 28.87 -5.90
C THR A 67 -5.64 27.71 -5.54
N LYS A 68 -5.16 26.84 -4.64
CA LYS A 68 -5.93 25.70 -4.14
C LYS A 68 -7.19 26.15 -3.40
N GLN A 69 -8.32 25.53 -3.71
CA GLN A 69 -9.61 25.76 -3.04
C GLN A 69 -9.93 24.56 -2.17
N LEU A 70 -10.29 24.79 -0.90
CA LEU A 70 -10.71 23.72 -0.02
C LEU A 70 -11.99 23.09 -0.57
N PHE A 71 -11.98 21.77 -0.77
CA PHE A 71 -13.13 21.02 -1.26
C PHE A 71 -13.83 20.28 -0.13
N LEU A 72 -13.08 19.57 0.72
CA LEU A 72 -13.63 18.90 1.91
C LEU A 72 -12.58 18.87 3.02
N ASP A 73 -12.99 19.15 4.26
CA ASP A 73 -12.11 19.08 5.42
C ASP A 73 -12.57 17.98 6.39
N PRO A 74 -11.94 16.78 6.38
CA PRO A 74 -12.30 15.68 7.27
C PRO A 74 -12.19 16.06 8.74
N ASN A 75 -11.33 17.02 9.09
CA ASN A 75 -11.12 17.46 10.47
C ASN A 75 -12.35 18.18 11.04
N LYS A 76 -13.31 18.61 10.20
CA LYS A 76 -14.58 19.22 10.63
C LYS A 76 -15.71 18.21 10.81
N LEU A 77 -15.51 16.94 10.44
CA LEU A 77 -16.55 15.91 10.56
C LEU A 77 -16.81 15.50 12.02
N SER A 78 -15.82 15.63 12.90
CA SER A 78 -15.96 15.34 14.34
C SER A 78 -15.08 16.27 15.17
N SER A 79 -15.61 16.78 16.28
CA SER A 79 -14.89 17.68 17.18
C SER A 79 -13.70 16.99 17.88
N ASP A 80 -13.80 15.69 18.14
CA ASP A 80 -12.73 14.88 18.73
C ASP A 80 -11.77 14.28 17.67
N GLY A 81 -12.08 14.43 16.37
CA GLY A 81 -11.29 13.92 15.24
C GLY A 81 -11.33 12.40 15.10
N THR A 82 -12.35 11.75 15.63
CA THR A 82 -12.50 10.29 15.59
C THR A 82 -13.07 9.76 14.27
N LEU A 83 -13.70 10.61 13.46
CA LEU A 83 -14.17 10.24 12.13
C LEU A 83 -13.10 10.48 11.08
N ALA A 84 -12.78 9.44 10.30
CA ALA A 84 -11.81 9.50 9.21
C ALA A 84 -12.39 9.08 7.86
N ILE A 85 -12.05 9.83 6.80
CA ILE A 85 -12.38 9.45 5.43
C ILE A 85 -11.40 8.38 4.95
N SER A 86 -11.91 7.32 4.31
CA SER A 86 -11.09 6.19 3.87
C SER A 86 -11.14 5.89 2.37
N GLN A 87 -12.25 6.16 1.69
CA GLN A 87 -12.41 6.01 0.24
C GLN A 87 -13.21 7.17 -0.32
N THR A 88 -12.95 7.51 -1.59
CA THR A 88 -13.68 8.55 -2.33
C THR A 88 -13.98 8.05 -3.74
N ALA A 89 -15.13 8.48 -4.27
CA ALA A 89 -15.55 8.26 -5.64
C ALA A 89 -16.24 9.53 -6.14
N PHE A 90 -15.78 10.05 -7.27
CA PHE A 90 -16.32 11.25 -7.89
C PHE A 90 -17.33 10.91 -8.99
N SER A 91 -18.35 11.76 -9.14
CA SER A 91 -19.13 11.84 -10.37
C SER A 91 -18.25 12.27 -11.54
N ARG A 92 -18.70 12.01 -12.77
CA ARG A 92 -17.94 12.35 -13.98
C ARG A 92 -17.61 13.84 -14.11
N ASP A 93 -18.53 14.71 -13.68
CA ASP A 93 -18.32 16.17 -13.65
C ASP A 93 -17.49 16.64 -12.44
N GLY A 94 -17.18 15.73 -11.50
CA GLY A 94 -16.43 16.01 -10.29
C GLY A 94 -17.17 16.84 -9.24
N LEU A 95 -18.48 17.10 -9.40
CA LEU A 95 -19.24 17.98 -8.50
C LEU A 95 -19.96 17.23 -7.38
N VAL A 96 -20.12 15.92 -7.51
CA VAL A 96 -20.67 15.05 -6.47
C VAL A 96 -19.60 14.05 -6.06
N MET A 97 -19.40 13.89 -4.75
CA MET A 97 -18.46 12.91 -4.22
C MET A 97 -19.17 11.99 -3.24
N ALA A 98 -19.05 10.69 -3.47
CA ALA A 98 -19.33 9.69 -2.45
C ALA A 98 -18.04 9.38 -1.69
N TYR A 99 -18.11 9.30 -0.38
CA TYR A 99 -16.95 8.97 0.46
C TYR A 99 -17.35 8.14 1.66
N THR A 100 -16.42 7.29 2.12
CA THR A 100 -16.63 6.45 3.30
C THR A 100 -16.05 7.09 4.55
N ILE A 101 -16.80 7.10 5.64
CA ILE A 101 -16.31 7.52 6.96
C ILE A 101 -16.14 6.30 7.88
N SER A 102 -15.06 6.29 8.65
CA SER A 102 -14.82 5.30 9.71
C SER A 102 -14.66 6.00 11.05
N GLU A 103 -15.29 5.46 12.09
CA GLU A 103 -15.10 5.95 13.45
C GLU A 103 -13.99 5.17 14.15
N LYS A 104 -12.98 5.87 14.70
CA LYS A 104 -11.90 5.30 15.54
C LYS A 104 -11.16 4.12 14.88
N GLY A 105 -11.00 4.17 13.55
CA GLY A 105 -10.33 3.09 12.79
C GLY A 105 -11.16 1.81 12.66
N ASN A 106 -12.48 1.88 12.89
CA ASN A 106 -13.38 0.76 12.67
C ASN A 106 -13.40 0.38 11.18
N SER A 107 -13.37 -0.92 10.93
CA SER A 107 -13.46 -1.44 9.58
C SER A 107 -14.87 -1.37 8.98
N LYS A 108 -15.91 -1.20 9.81
CA LYS A 108 -17.25 -0.84 9.35
C LYS A 108 -17.28 0.67 9.10
N GLN A 109 -17.89 1.04 7.99
CA GLN A 109 -17.89 2.39 7.45
C GLN A 109 -19.30 2.78 7.02
N ASP A 110 -19.55 4.08 6.94
CA ASP A 110 -20.77 4.64 6.35
C ASP A 110 -20.42 5.34 5.04
N ILE A 111 -21.29 5.26 4.03
CA ILE A 111 -21.15 6.05 2.80
C ILE A 111 -21.96 7.33 2.93
N LEU A 112 -21.28 8.47 2.76
CA LEU A 112 -21.89 9.77 2.61
C LEU A 112 -21.76 10.24 1.16
N ILE A 113 -22.81 10.88 0.65
CA ILE A 113 -22.81 11.55 -0.65
C ILE A 113 -22.91 13.04 -0.40
N ALA A 114 -21.92 13.79 -0.86
CA ALA A 114 -21.90 15.24 -0.78
C ALA A 114 -21.94 15.86 -2.18
N ASP A 115 -22.72 16.93 -2.28
CA ASP A 115 -22.93 17.70 -3.51
C ASP A 115 -22.30 19.08 -3.38
N PHE A 116 -21.34 19.40 -4.23
CA PHE A 116 -20.53 20.61 -4.12
C PHE A 116 -20.87 21.64 -5.21
N ARG A 117 -22.09 21.56 -5.77
CA ARG A 117 -22.59 22.55 -6.74
C ARG A 117 -22.79 23.94 -6.12
N GLU A 118 -23.18 24.01 -4.86
CA GLU A 118 -23.27 25.26 -4.09
C GLU A 118 -22.27 25.20 -2.92
N LEU A 119 -21.27 26.08 -2.91
CA LEU A 119 -20.04 25.91 -2.10
C LEU A 119 -20.08 26.63 -0.74
N ASP A 120 -21.25 27.10 -0.29
CA ASP A 120 -21.33 28.00 0.87
C ASP A 120 -20.87 27.31 2.17
N ASP A 121 -21.08 25.99 2.32
CA ASP A 121 -20.33 25.15 3.27
C ASP A 121 -20.20 23.69 2.77
N PRO A 122 -19.00 23.25 2.33
CA PRO A 122 -18.80 21.90 1.82
C PRO A 122 -19.08 20.77 2.83
N ASN A 123 -19.14 21.06 4.13
CA ASN A 123 -19.45 20.05 5.16
C ASN A 123 -20.96 19.97 5.48
N LEU A 124 -21.75 20.93 5.01
CA LEU A 124 -23.21 20.95 5.18
C LEU A 124 -23.96 20.38 3.98
N ASN A 125 -23.27 20.10 2.86
CA ASN A 125 -23.89 19.62 1.63
C ASN A 125 -24.01 18.09 1.54
N ILE A 126 -24.17 17.40 2.66
CA ILE A 126 -24.47 15.96 2.65
C ILE A 126 -25.92 15.80 2.17
N VAL A 127 -26.10 15.31 0.95
CA VAL A 127 -27.42 15.17 0.31
C VAL A 127 -28.00 13.77 0.45
N GLY A 128 -27.21 12.81 0.93
CA GLY A 128 -27.68 11.45 1.16
C GLY A 128 -26.66 10.53 1.84
N SER A 129 -27.17 9.41 2.36
CA SER A 129 -26.38 8.31 2.91
C SER A 129 -26.94 6.98 2.42
N VAL A 130 -26.08 6.06 2.00
CA VAL A 130 -26.52 4.77 1.41
C VAL A 130 -26.66 3.66 2.46
N SER A 131 -25.86 3.67 3.53
CA SER A 131 -25.97 2.72 4.66
C SER A 131 -25.15 3.22 5.87
N ARG A 132 -25.51 2.75 7.07
CA ARG A 132 -24.85 3.03 8.36
C ARG A 132 -24.12 1.82 8.98
N ASP A 133 -23.94 0.73 8.22
CA ASP A 133 -23.40 -0.52 8.74
C ASP A 133 -22.83 -1.48 7.67
N GLY A 134 -21.77 -1.08 6.97
CA GLY A 134 -21.14 -1.99 5.99
C GLY A 134 -19.65 -1.79 5.76
N ARG A 135 -19.05 -2.69 4.99
CA ARG A 135 -17.79 -2.45 4.28
C ARG A 135 -18.14 -2.20 2.83
N PHE A 136 -17.65 -1.11 2.27
CA PHE A 136 -18.03 -0.67 0.94
C PHE A 136 -16.83 -0.60 0.01
N LEU A 137 -17.11 -0.83 -1.27
CA LEU A 137 -16.17 -0.68 -2.38
C LEU A 137 -16.90 0.04 -3.50
N PHE A 138 -16.37 1.18 -3.96
CA PHE A 138 -16.86 1.82 -5.17
C PHE A 138 -16.38 1.03 -6.39
N VAL A 139 -17.33 0.50 -7.18
CA VAL A 139 -17.03 -0.28 -8.38
C VAL A 139 -17.33 0.55 -9.62
N TYR A 140 -16.29 0.89 -10.39
CA TYR A 140 -16.44 1.47 -11.71
C TYR A 140 -16.50 0.33 -12.75
N VAL A 141 -17.65 0.14 -13.38
CA VAL A 141 -17.84 -0.90 -14.40
C VAL A 141 -17.41 -0.36 -15.75
N TYR A 142 -16.21 -0.72 -16.18
CA TYR A 142 -15.75 -0.53 -17.55
C TYR A 142 -15.88 -1.84 -18.34
N ASP A 143 -15.90 -1.73 -19.67
CA ASP A 143 -15.81 -2.90 -20.56
C ASP A 143 -14.38 -3.48 -20.63
N ARG A 144 -13.46 -3.02 -19.77
CA ARG A 144 -12.08 -3.48 -19.60
C ARG A 144 -11.93 -4.04 -18.20
N VAL A 145 -11.51 -5.30 -18.10
CA VAL A 145 -11.38 -6.00 -16.82
C VAL A 145 -9.97 -6.59 -16.73
N LEU A 146 -9.26 -6.23 -15.67
CA LEU A 146 -8.01 -6.89 -15.28
C LEU A 146 -8.38 -8.18 -14.54
N THR A 147 -7.81 -9.31 -14.95
CA THR A 147 -8.15 -10.62 -14.37
C THR A 147 -6.94 -11.56 -14.39
N ASP A 148 -6.90 -12.45 -13.42
CA ASP A 148 -5.98 -13.58 -13.28
C ASP A 148 -6.55 -14.92 -13.80
N HIS A 149 -7.78 -14.92 -14.34
CA HIS A 149 -8.44 -16.15 -14.80
C HIS A 149 -7.62 -16.85 -15.89
N SER A 150 -7.03 -17.99 -15.52
CA SER A 150 -6.08 -18.74 -16.37
C SER A 150 -4.90 -17.86 -16.83
N ALA A 151 -4.43 -16.97 -15.97
CA ALA A 151 -3.32 -16.05 -16.20
C ALA A 151 -2.73 -15.56 -14.86
N PRO A 152 -1.89 -16.33 -14.16
CA PRO A 152 -1.34 -15.95 -12.83
C PRO A 152 -0.61 -14.59 -12.79
N ASN A 153 -0.03 -14.13 -13.91
CA ASN A 153 0.57 -12.79 -14.04
C ASN A 153 -0.43 -11.72 -14.50
N ARG A 154 -1.72 -12.05 -14.50
CA ARG A 154 -2.86 -11.23 -14.94
C ARG A 154 -2.83 -10.88 -16.43
N LYS A 155 -4.01 -10.60 -16.97
CA LYS A 155 -4.24 -10.15 -18.34
C LYS A 155 -5.37 -9.12 -18.38
N LEU A 156 -5.40 -8.28 -19.42
CA LEU A 156 -6.51 -7.36 -19.65
C LEU A 156 -7.46 -7.96 -20.67
N ILE A 157 -8.72 -8.09 -20.29
CA ILE A 157 -9.79 -8.54 -21.17
C ILE A 157 -10.78 -7.42 -21.46
N ARG A 158 -11.50 -7.57 -22.57
CA ARG A 158 -12.68 -6.79 -22.93
C ARG A 158 -13.93 -7.65 -22.80
N ILE A 159 -14.93 -7.12 -22.12
CA ILE A 159 -16.22 -7.78 -21.91
C ILE A 159 -17.32 -6.86 -22.45
N LYS A 160 -18.20 -7.38 -23.30
CA LYS A 160 -19.45 -6.69 -23.62
C LYS A 160 -20.41 -6.88 -22.44
N ILE A 161 -20.83 -5.78 -21.82
CA ILE A 161 -21.72 -5.83 -20.63
C ILE A 161 -22.99 -6.63 -20.91
N THR A 162 -23.58 -6.48 -22.11
CA THR A 162 -24.78 -7.22 -22.52
C THR A 162 -24.61 -8.73 -22.60
N THR A 163 -23.38 -9.23 -22.69
CA THR A 163 -23.06 -10.66 -22.74
C THR A 163 -22.19 -11.11 -21.57
N ALA A 164 -21.97 -10.26 -20.55
CA ALA A 164 -21.07 -10.57 -19.44
C ALA A 164 -21.49 -11.83 -18.66
N MET A 165 -22.81 -12.07 -18.58
CA MET A 165 -23.39 -13.24 -17.92
C MET A 165 -23.18 -14.57 -18.69
N LEU A 166 -22.74 -14.52 -19.95
CA LEU A 166 -22.49 -15.74 -20.75
C LEU A 166 -21.14 -16.41 -20.44
N GLY A 167 -20.36 -15.83 -19.51
CA GLY A 167 -19.11 -16.41 -19.03
C GLY A 167 -17.90 -16.12 -19.92
N CYS A 168 -16.77 -16.75 -19.56
CA CYS A 168 -15.45 -16.39 -20.08
C CYS A 168 -15.18 -16.72 -21.54
N ALA A 169 -16.00 -17.58 -22.16
CA ALA A 169 -15.95 -17.89 -23.59
C ALA A 169 -16.22 -16.66 -24.50
N HIS A 170 -16.88 -15.63 -23.96
CA HIS A 170 -17.18 -14.39 -24.68
C HIS A 170 -16.22 -13.25 -24.34
N TRP A 171 -15.20 -13.51 -23.54
CA TRP A 171 -14.17 -12.51 -23.22
C TRP A 171 -13.17 -12.41 -24.36
N GLU A 172 -12.80 -11.18 -24.70
CA GLU A 172 -11.74 -10.93 -25.66
C GLU A 172 -10.48 -10.51 -24.91
N THR A 173 -9.37 -11.21 -25.11
CA THR A 173 -8.08 -10.81 -24.51
C THR A 173 -7.47 -9.67 -25.31
N LEU A 174 -7.22 -8.53 -24.66
CA LEU A 174 -6.58 -7.37 -25.28
C LEU A 174 -5.09 -7.32 -24.98
N ILE A 175 -4.72 -7.45 -23.71
CA ILE A 175 -3.33 -7.58 -23.28
C ILE A 175 -3.20 -8.97 -22.71
N ALA A 176 -2.48 -9.84 -23.43
CA ALA A 176 -2.21 -11.20 -22.97
C ALA A 176 -1.27 -11.18 -21.74
N GLU A 177 -1.31 -12.27 -20.98
CA GLU A 177 -0.38 -12.50 -19.89
C GLU A 177 1.08 -12.50 -20.40
N ASP A 178 1.97 -11.90 -19.62
CA ASP A 178 3.41 -11.99 -19.85
C ASP A 178 4.07 -12.87 -18.78
N PRO A 179 4.87 -13.88 -19.15
CA PRO A 179 5.48 -14.80 -18.19
C PRO A 179 6.54 -14.14 -17.30
N LYS A 180 7.05 -12.96 -17.65
CA LYS A 180 8.09 -12.24 -16.90
C LYS A 180 7.58 -11.01 -16.17
N ARG A 181 6.36 -10.57 -16.48
CA ARG A 181 5.83 -9.27 -16.05
C ARG A 181 4.40 -9.41 -15.55
N ALA A 182 4.20 -9.24 -14.25
CA ALA A 182 2.86 -9.24 -13.67
C ALA A 182 2.17 -7.89 -13.96
N LEU A 183 0.99 -7.92 -14.55
CA LEU A 183 0.21 -6.73 -14.89
C LEU A 183 -0.51 -6.20 -13.64
N GLU A 184 -0.03 -5.10 -13.06
CA GLU A 184 -0.48 -4.57 -11.78
C GLU A 184 -1.73 -3.68 -11.89
N SER A 185 -1.72 -2.73 -12.82
CA SER A 185 -2.83 -1.81 -13.00
C SER A 185 -2.94 -1.30 -14.43
N VAL A 186 -4.14 -0.85 -14.78
CA VAL A 186 -4.47 -0.28 -16.10
C VAL A 186 -5.30 0.97 -15.90
N VAL A 187 -4.89 2.06 -16.56
CA VAL A 187 -5.59 3.34 -16.54
C VAL A 187 -5.78 3.81 -17.99
N PRO A 188 -7.01 4.09 -18.46
CA PRO A 188 -7.22 4.66 -19.78
C PRO A 188 -6.83 6.14 -19.81
N VAL A 189 -6.33 6.60 -20.95
CA VAL A 189 -5.96 8.01 -21.17
C VAL A 189 -5.95 8.34 -22.66
N ALA A 190 -6.14 9.60 -22.99
CA ALA A 190 -5.93 10.18 -24.32
C ALA A 190 -6.75 9.51 -25.44
N GLY A 191 -7.96 9.07 -25.12
CA GLY A 191 -8.94 8.47 -26.03
C GLY A 191 -8.61 7.05 -26.49
N ASP A 192 -7.36 6.83 -26.91
CA ASP A 192 -6.88 5.63 -27.58
C ASP A 192 -5.72 4.93 -26.87
N LYS A 193 -5.36 5.33 -25.64
CA LYS A 193 -4.24 4.76 -24.89
C LYS A 193 -4.65 4.14 -23.55
N LEU A 194 -3.80 3.25 -23.09
CA LEU A 194 -3.82 2.64 -21.77
C LEU A 194 -2.42 2.85 -21.17
N MET A 195 -2.35 3.46 -20.00
CA MET A 195 -1.17 3.39 -19.14
C MET A 195 -1.27 2.12 -18.31
N VAL A 196 -0.22 1.30 -18.38
CA VAL A 196 -0.18 -0.02 -17.75
C VAL A 196 1.04 -0.11 -16.86
N ILE A 197 0.83 -0.42 -15.59
CA ILE A 197 1.90 -0.72 -14.64
C ILE A 197 2.14 -2.22 -14.68
N TYR A 198 3.38 -2.62 -14.93
CA TYR A 198 3.84 -3.99 -14.75
C TYR A 198 4.85 -4.06 -13.61
N ILE A 199 4.88 -5.19 -12.91
CA ILE A 199 5.97 -5.57 -12.01
C ILE A 199 6.87 -6.55 -12.75
N GLU A 200 8.16 -6.23 -12.82
CA GLU A 200 9.21 -7.05 -13.44
C GLU A 200 10.40 -7.07 -12.48
N ASP A 201 10.75 -8.24 -11.95
CA ASP A 201 11.78 -8.41 -10.92
C ASP A 201 11.64 -7.40 -9.77
N VAL A 202 10.42 -7.31 -9.22
CA VAL A 202 10.05 -6.43 -8.08
C VAL A 202 10.10 -4.93 -8.40
N LYS A 203 10.36 -4.54 -9.65
CA LYS A 203 10.38 -3.14 -10.09
C LYS A 203 9.13 -2.85 -10.87
N THR A 204 8.51 -1.71 -10.62
CA THR A 204 7.39 -1.29 -11.45
C THR A 204 7.89 -0.58 -12.69
N PHE A 205 7.29 -0.89 -13.83
CA PHE A 205 7.53 -0.20 -15.09
C PHE A 205 6.20 0.26 -15.68
N LEU A 206 6.23 1.46 -16.24
CA LEU A 206 5.06 2.08 -16.83
C LEU A 206 5.14 2.01 -18.35
N TYR A 207 4.15 1.40 -18.97
CA TYR A 207 4.06 1.22 -20.42
C TYR A 207 2.79 1.85 -20.95
N VAL A 208 2.82 2.21 -22.23
CA VAL A 208 1.66 2.72 -22.95
C VAL A 208 1.23 1.69 -24.00
N HIS A 209 -0.02 1.26 -23.93
CA HIS A 209 -0.65 0.34 -24.88
C HIS A 209 -1.76 1.05 -25.65
N CYS A 210 -2.11 0.53 -26.83
CA CYS A 210 -3.28 0.95 -27.58
C CYS A 210 -4.57 0.47 -26.89
N TYR A 211 -5.50 1.38 -26.60
CA TYR A 211 -6.78 1.08 -25.95
C TYR A 211 -7.66 0.11 -26.75
N LYS A 212 -7.60 0.18 -28.08
CA LYS A 212 -8.45 -0.63 -28.96
C LYS A 212 -7.93 -2.05 -29.12
N THR A 213 -6.61 -2.21 -29.25
CA THR A 213 -5.96 -3.46 -29.65
C THR A 213 -5.14 -4.12 -28.55
N GLY A 214 -4.83 -3.40 -27.46
CA GLY A 214 -3.90 -3.83 -26.42
C GLY A 214 -2.43 -3.88 -26.85
N LYS A 215 -2.11 -3.53 -28.11
CA LYS A 215 -0.73 -3.52 -28.61
C LYS A 215 0.15 -2.57 -27.79
N LEU A 216 1.29 -3.05 -27.30
CA LEU A 216 2.30 -2.22 -26.67
C LEU A 216 2.82 -1.17 -27.67
N LEU A 217 2.79 0.10 -27.27
CA LEU A 217 3.28 1.22 -28.07
C LEU A 217 4.70 1.58 -27.66
N TYR A 218 4.93 1.89 -26.38
CA TYR A 218 6.24 2.27 -25.86
C TYR A 218 6.30 2.17 -24.33
N LYS A 219 7.52 2.16 -23.80
CA LYS A 219 7.84 2.22 -22.36
C LYS A 219 8.09 3.67 -21.95
N ILE A 220 7.58 4.08 -20.80
CA ILE A 220 7.90 5.37 -20.19
C ILE A 220 9.23 5.22 -19.42
N PRO A 221 10.26 6.02 -19.74
CA PRO A 221 11.58 5.87 -19.15
C PRO A 221 11.60 6.43 -17.72
N LEU A 222 11.40 5.56 -16.73
CA LEU A 222 11.55 5.87 -15.31
C LEU A 222 12.78 5.13 -14.73
N GLY A 223 13.35 5.69 -13.66
CA GLY A 223 14.40 5.03 -12.89
C GLY A 223 13.89 3.80 -12.15
N ILE A 224 14.78 3.15 -11.39
CA ILE A 224 14.41 2.01 -10.54
C ILE A 224 13.60 2.53 -9.35
N GLY A 225 12.36 2.08 -9.22
CA GLY A 225 11.47 2.48 -8.14
C GLY A 225 10.09 1.85 -8.24
N THR A 226 9.14 2.45 -7.53
CA THR A 226 7.74 2.06 -7.49
C THR A 226 6.87 3.17 -8.04
N VAL A 227 6.04 2.84 -9.02
CA VAL A 227 4.93 3.64 -9.52
C VAL A 227 3.70 3.22 -8.74
N SER A 228 2.97 4.20 -8.20
CA SER A 228 1.75 3.99 -7.43
C SER A 228 0.74 5.09 -7.74
N GLN A 229 -0.53 4.89 -7.35
CA GLN A 229 -1.60 5.89 -7.48
C GLN A 229 -1.66 6.53 -8.88
N CYS A 230 -1.82 5.70 -9.91
CA CYS A 230 -1.98 6.18 -11.27
C CYS A 230 -3.45 6.53 -11.52
N TYR A 231 -3.72 7.76 -11.93
CA TYR A 231 -5.05 8.27 -12.23
C TYR A 231 -5.07 8.87 -13.63
N GLY A 232 -6.15 8.63 -14.34
CA GLY A 232 -6.39 9.10 -15.70
C GLY A 232 -7.78 8.68 -16.12
N ASP A 233 -8.32 9.42 -17.08
CA ASP A 233 -9.61 9.14 -17.68
C ASP A 233 -9.44 9.08 -19.20
N ARG A 234 -10.27 8.27 -19.87
CA ARG A 234 -10.14 8.07 -21.32
C ARG A 234 -10.35 9.36 -22.08
N GLU A 235 -11.22 10.24 -21.60
CA GLU A 235 -11.54 11.51 -22.25
C GLU A 235 -10.47 12.58 -22.00
N ASP A 236 -9.63 12.39 -20.98
CA ASP A 236 -8.54 13.30 -20.64
C ASP A 236 -7.29 13.08 -21.48
N THR A 237 -6.56 14.16 -21.75
CA THR A 237 -5.27 14.12 -22.46
C THR A 237 -4.08 13.99 -21.52
N GLU A 238 -4.32 13.82 -20.24
CA GLU A 238 -3.28 13.75 -19.22
C GLU A 238 -3.60 12.70 -18.17
N ALA A 239 -2.55 12.19 -17.54
CA ALA A 239 -2.64 11.28 -16.42
C ALA A 239 -1.61 11.69 -15.36
N PHE A 240 -1.86 11.29 -14.12
CA PHE A 240 -0.99 11.56 -12.99
C PHE A 240 -0.61 10.27 -12.30
N PHE A 241 0.61 10.18 -11.79
CA PHE A 241 1.05 9.04 -11.01
C PHE A 241 2.10 9.46 -9.99
N SER A 242 2.17 8.72 -8.89
CA SER A 242 3.25 8.86 -7.91
C SER A 242 4.39 7.90 -8.28
N PHE A 243 5.62 8.38 -8.20
CA PHE A 243 6.82 7.54 -8.31
C PHE A 243 7.74 7.80 -7.13
N ASN A 244 8.27 6.73 -6.53
CA ASN A 244 9.25 6.82 -5.46
C ASN A 244 10.36 5.77 -5.64
N SER A 245 11.54 6.06 -5.13
CA SER A 245 12.63 5.09 -5.07
C SER A 245 13.31 5.14 -3.70
N PHE A 246 14.31 4.27 -3.47
CA PHE A 246 15.11 4.34 -2.25
C PHE A 246 15.95 5.62 -2.16
N LEU A 247 16.23 6.25 -3.29
CA LEU A 247 17.14 7.40 -3.40
C LEU A 247 16.42 8.69 -3.75
N GLU A 248 15.15 8.62 -4.18
CA GLU A 248 14.36 9.75 -4.63
C GLU A 248 13.09 9.90 -3.79
N ALA A 249 12.77 11.15 -3.46
CA ALA A 249 11.50 11.47 -2.82
C ALA A 249 10.32 10.93 -3.64
N PRO A 250 9.28 10.43 -2.97
CA PRO A 250 8.00 10.26 -3.63
C PRO A 250 7.62 11.55 -4.38
N THR A 251 7.34 11.44 -5.67
CA THR A 251 7.15 12.57 -6.57
C THR A 251 5.93 12.30 -7.44
N ILE A 252 5.09 13.33 -7.60
CA ILE A 252 3.91 13.27 -8.46
C ILE A 252 4.33 13.74 -9.85
N TYR A 253 4.12 12.87 -10.83
CA TYR A 253 4.37 13.15 -12.23
C TYR A 253 3.06 13.36 -12.97
N ARG A 254 3.08 14.30 -13.92
CA ARG A 254 2.05 14.47 -14.95
C ARG A 254 2.58 13.92 -16.27
N ALA A 255 1.82 13.04 -16.89
CA ALA A 255 2.02 12.56 -18.25
C ALA A 255 1.06 13.30 -19.19
N ASP A 256 1.58 14.22 -20.00
CA ASP A 256 0.77 15.01 -20.95
C ASP A 256 0.85 14.37 -22.36
N PHE A 257 -0.28 13.80 -22.80
CA PHE A 257 -0.40 13.14 -24.10
C PHE A 257 -0.80 14.09 -25.24
N SER A 258 -1.21 15.33 -24.94
CA SER A 258 -1.60 16.32 -25.97
C SER A 258 -0.44 16.69 -26.90
N LEU A 259 0.80 16.57 -26.39
CA LEU A 259 2.02 16.94 -27.10
C LEU A 259 2.65 15.77 -27.86
N VAL A 260 2.23 14.52 -27.61
CA VAL A 260 2.83 13.33 -28.22
C VAL A 260 2.71 13.34 -29.75
N ALA A 261 1.60 13.86 -30.28
CA ALA A 261 1.40 14.03 -31.72
C ALA A 261 2.39 15.05 -32.34
N LYS A 262 2.97 15.95 -31.53
CA LYS A 262 3.88 17.02 -31.98
C LYS A 262 5.35 16.67 -31.77
N THR A 263 5.70 15.98 -30.67
CA THR A 263 7.09 15.76 -30.24
C THR A 263 7.56 14.31 -30.41
N SER A 264 6.66 13.38 -30.70
CA SER A 264 6.90 11.92 -30.68
C SER A 264 7.43 11.37 -29.33
N LEU A 265 7.45 12.20 -28.28
CA LEU A 265 7.91 11.86 -26.95
C LEU A 265 6.87 12.29 -25.93
N LEU A 266 6.52 11.38 -25.02
CA LEU A 266 5.70 11.72 -23.87
C LEU A 266 6.49 12.65 -22.95
N GLN A 267 5.92 13.81 -22.63
CA GLN A 267 6.50 14.71 -21.64
C GLN A 267 6.03 14.30 -20.25
N LEU A 268 7.01 14.03 -19.38
CA LEU A 268 6.79 13.86 -17.96
C LEU A 268 7.19 15.14 -17.24
N GLU A 269 6.23 15.75 -16.56
CA GLU A 269 6.46 16.92 -15.73
C GLU A 269 6.44 16.50 -14.26
N GLN A 270 7.49 16.83 -13.50
CA GLN A 270 7.48 16.70 -12.05
C GLN A 270 6.63 17.84 -11.48
N ILE A 271 5.47 17.51 -10.94
CA ILE A 271 4.51 18.50 -10.44
C ILE A 271 4.89 18.91 -9.02
N ARG A 272 5.03 17.93 -8.12
CA ARG A 272 5.29 18.16 -6.69
C ARG A 272 6.01 16.97 -6.09
N HIS A 273 6.81 17.23 -5.07
CA HIS A 273 7.27 16.18 -4.17
C HIS A 273 6.18 15.85 -3.15
N ARG A 274 5.95 14.56 -2.94
CA ARG A 274 5.21 14.01 -1.81
C ARG A 274 6.16 13.95 -0.62
N ASN A 275 5.90 14.75 0.41
CA ASN A 275 6.53 14.55 1.71
C ASN A 275 5.87 13.39 2.46
N GLU A 276 5.81 12.22 1.83
CA GLU A 276 5.41 10.94 2.44
C GLU A 276 6.64 10.11 2.80
N TRP A 277 7.69 10.79 3.28
CA TRP A 277 8.88 10.10 3.73
C TRP A 277 8.52 9.33 4.99
N ARG A 278 8.67 8.00 4.94
CA ARG A 278 8.54 7.13 6.12
C ARG A 278 9.61 7.56 7.11
N GLY A 279 9.28 8.51 7.99
CA GLY A 279 10.24 9.20 8.86
C GLY A 279 11.08 8.25 9.70
N VAL A 280 10.57 7.04 9.97
CA VAL A 280 11.27 5.96 10.65
C VAL A 280 12.49 5.44 9.85
N ASN A 281 12.35 5.22 8.53
CA ASN A 281 13.45 4.71 7.71
C ASN A 281 14.53 5.77 7.51
N VAL A 282 14.12 7.02 7.26
CA VAL A 282 15.05 8.14 7.08
C VAL A 282 15.79 8.44 8.38
N THR A 283 15.09 8.52 9.52
CA THR A 283 15.74 8.71 10.83
C THR A 283 16.68 7.53 11.14
N GLY A 284 16.27 6.31 10.78
CA GLY A 284 17.10 5.10 10.82
C GLY A 284 18.43 5.24 10.07
N LEU A 285 18.35 5.65 8.80
CA LEU A 285 19.50 5.79 7.91
C LEU A 285 20.38 6.99 8.29
N GLU A 286 19.78 8.16 8.54
CA GLU A 286 20.47 9.42 8.83
C GLU A 286 21.15 9.42 10.20
N HIS A 287 20.47 8.94 11.25
CA HIS A 287 20.96 9.07 12.63
C HIS A 287 21.63 7.81 13.19
N PHE A 288 21.28 6.62 12.69
CA PHE A 288 21.91 5.38 13.16
C PHE A 288 22.92 4.80 12.17
N HIS A 289 23.06 5.40 10.97
CA HIS A 289 23.86 4.85 9.89
C HIS A 289 23.51 3.37 9.63
N GLY A 290 22.21 3.07 9.75
CA GLY A 290 21.70 1.71 9.62
C GLY A 290 21.65 1.25 8.16
N ILE A 291 21.35 -0.03 7.98
CA ILE A 291 21.02 -0.61 6.67
C ILE A 291 19.54 -1.01 6.72
N VAL A 292 18.78 -0.59 5.72
CA VAL A 292 17.40 -1.03 5.52
C VAL A 292 17.40 -2.10 4.43
N ALA A 293 16.80 -3.25 4.73
CA ALA A 293 16.61 -4.34 3.77
C ALA A 293 15.11 -4.67 3.69
N ILE A 294 14.61 -4.84 2.48
CA ILE A 294 13.24 -5.29 2.20
C ILE A 294 13.35 -6.65 1.52
N ALA A 295 12.74 -7.67 2.09
CA ALA A 295 12.73 -9.02 1.55
C ALA A 295 11.37 -9.30 0.90
N ASN A 296 11.37 -9.45 -0.43
CA ASN A 296 10.20 -9.83 -1.21
C ASN A 296 10.07 -11.36 -1.21
N ILE A 297 9.49 -11.88 -0.14
CA ILE A 297 9.33 -13.31 0.15
C ILE A 297 8.10 -13.90 -0.54
N ARG A 298 8.00 -15.24 -0.62
CA ARG A 298 6.79 -15.93 -1.09
C ARG A 298 5.56 -15.58 -0.25
N GLY A 299 4.37 -15.74 -0.82
CA GLY A 299 3.11 -15.26 -0.24
C GLY A 299 2.78 -13.81 -0.59
N GLY A 300 3.68 -13.10 -1.30
CA GLY A 300 3.39 -11.85 -1.98
C GLY A 300 2.99 -12.06 -3.44
N GLY A 301 2.73 -10.97 -4.18
CA GLY A 301 2.30 -11.00 -5.58
C GLY A 301 3.39 -10.62 -6.59
N GLU A 302 4.64 -10.49 -6.17
CA GLU A 302 5.74 -9.93 -6.97
C GLU A 302 6.03 -10.71 -8.26
N TYR A 303 5.76 -12.02 -8.25
CA TYR A 303 5.88 -12.91 -9.41
C TYR A 303 4.55 -13.62 -9.73
N GLY A 304 3.43 -12.91 -9.51
CA GLY A 304 2.07 -13.38 -9.80
C GLY A 304 1.52 -14.39 -8.79
N GLU A 305 0.36 -14.96 -9.12
CA GLU A 305 -0.41 -15.81 -8.21
C GLU A 305 0.36 -17.07 -7.75
N HIS A 306 1.23 -17.61 -8.60
CA HIS A 306 2.05 -18.77 -8.22
C HIS A 306 2.99 -18.46 -7.05
N TRP A 307 3.55 -17.25 -6.99
CA TRP A 307 4.42 -16.81 -5.90
C TRP A 307 3.65 -16.63 -4.58
N HIS A 308 2.40 -16.20 -4.69
CA HIS A 308 1.46 -16.09 -3.59
C HIS A 308 1.10 -17.48 -3.03
N GLU A 309 0.64 -18.39 -3.88
CA GLU A 309 0.27 -19.76 -3.51
C GLU A 309 1.43 -20.52 -2.85
N CYS A 310 2.67 -20.31 -3.32
CA CYS A 310 3.87 -20.92 -2.73
C CYS A 310 4.19 -20.42 -1.30
N GLY A 311 3.47 -19.44 -0.78
CA GLY A 311 3.56 -18.93 0.59
C GLY A 311 2.21 -18.85 1.31
N ALA A 312 1.18 -19.52 0.81
CA ALA A 312 -0.14 -19.60 1.44
C ALA A 312 -0.40 -21.00 2.02
N ARG A 313 -1.39 -21.11 2.91
CA ARG A 313 -1.92 -22.39 3.45
C ARG A 313 -0.82 -23.36 3.93
N GLU A 314 -0.78 -24.59 3.44
CA GLU A 314 0.21 -25.60 3.81
C GLU A 314 1.66 -25.21 3.46
N HIS A 315 1.85 -24.23 2.58
CA HIS A 315 3.15 -23.70 2.18
C HIS A 315 3.56 -22.47 3.01
N LYS A 316 2.81 -22.07 4.03
CA LYS A 316 3.09 -20.86 4.82
C LYS A 316 4.48 -20.86 5.45
N GLN A 317 5.05 -22.04 5.75
CA GLN A 317 6.41 -22.15 6.28
C GLN A 317 7.47 -21.58 5.33
N ASN A 318 7.27 -21.66 4.01
CA ASN A 318 8.19 -21.10 3.02
C ASN A 318 8.40 -19.60 3.21
N VAL A 319 7.36 -18.88 3.64
CA VAL A 319 7.42 -17.43 3.90
C VAL A 319 8.42 -17.13 5.02
N PHE A 320 8.38 -17.92 6.09
CA PHE A 320 9.29 -17.76 7.22
C PHE A 320 10.72 -18.16 6.84
N ASP A 321 10.86 -19.25 6.08
CA ASP A 321 12.16 -19.74 5.59
C ASP A 321 12.85 -18.74 4.66
N ASP A 322 12.09 -18.09 3.76
CA ASP A 322 12.61 -17.04 2.88
C ASP A 322 13.13 -15.84 3.69
N PHE A 323 12.37 -15.43 4.70
CA PHE A 323 12.73 -14.28 5.54
C PHE A 323 13.94 -14.58 6.44
N ILE A 324 14.01 -15.79 6.99
CA ILE A 324 15.18 -16.29 7.72
C ILE A 324 16.40 -16.36 6.80
N SER A 325 16.24 -16.86 5.57
CA SER A 325 17.33 -16.93 4.57
C SER A 325 17.87 -15.54 4.22
N ALA A 326 16.99 -14.53 4.10
CA ALA A 326 17.39 -13.15 3.90
C ALA A 326 18.21 -12.61 5.10
N ALA A 327 17.79 -12.90 6.34
CA ALA A 327 18.56 -12.54 7.53
C ALA A 327 19.95 -13.19 7.55
N GLU A 328 20.03 -14.49 7.24
CA GLU A 328 21.29 -15.22 7.15
C GLU A 328 22.20 -14.68 6.05
N PHE A 329 21.64 -14.31 4.89
CA PHE A 329 22.38 -13.64 3.82
C PHE A 329 23.02 -12.34 4.29
N LEU A 330 22.27 -11.48 4.99
CA LEU A 330 22.78 -10.20 5.49
C LEU A 330 23.91 -10.40 6.50
N ILE A 331 23.79 -11.38 7.39
CA ILE A 331 24.82 -11.72 8.39
C ILE A 331 26.06 -12.31 7.71
N LYS A 332 25.88 -13.29 6.82
CA LYS A 332 26.97 -13.97 6.10
C LYS A 332 27.80 -13.01 5.27
N ASN A 333 27.14 -12.05 4.59
CA ASN A 333 27.79 -11.04 3.77
C ASN A 333 28.26 -9.80 4.57
N LYS A 334 28.21 -9.86 5.92
CA LYS A 334 28.74 -8.84 6.82
C LYS A 334 28.07 -7.47 6.70
N PHE A 335 26.84 -7.41 6.19
CA PHE A 335 26.02 -6.20 6.29
C PHE A 335 25.61 -5.94 7.74
N THR A 336 25.40 -6.99 8.53
CA THR A 336 25.05 -6.90 9.95
C THR A 336 25.56 -8.11 10.75
N SER A 337 25.14 -8.21 12.01
CA SER A 337 25.37 -9.36 12.89
C SER A 337 24.08 -9.63 13.67
N PRO A 338 23.88 -10.83 14.24
CA PRO A 338 22.64 -11.15 14.95
C PRO A 338 22.23 -10.12 16.01
N LYS A 339 23.18 -9.66 16.83
CA LYS A 339 22.94 -8.64 17.87
C LYS A 339 22.50 -7.26 17.34
N LYS A 340 22.68 -7.00 16.05
CA LYS A 340 22.39 -5.71 15.39
C LYS A 340 21.27 -5.82 14.33
N LEU A 341 20.74 -7.01 14.09
CA LEU A 341 19.65 -7.20 13.13
C LEU A 341 18.31 -7.04 13.86
N ALA A 342 17.52 -6.05 13.44
CA ALA A 342 16.14 -5.89 13.87
C ALA A 342 15.20 -6.31 12.74
N ILE A 343 14.11 -7.00 13.08
CA ILE A 343 13.04 -7.34 12.15
C ILE A 343 11.75 -6.60 12.54
N GLN A 344 11.01 -6.13 11.55
CA GLN A 344 9.78 -5.37 11.74
C GLN A 344 8.70 -5.91 10.79
N GLY A 345 7.48 -6.07 11.29
CA GLY A 345 6.33 -6.43 10.47
C GLY A 345 5.00 -6.12 11.14
N GLY A 346 4.01 -5.81 10.32
CA GLY A 346 2.66 -5.46 10.77
C GLY A 346 1.57 -6.37 10.20
N SER A 347 0.49 -6.61 10.94
CA SER A 347 -0.61 -7.50 10.54
C SER A 347 -0.11 -8.92 10.19
N ASN A 348 -0.23 -9.41 8.95
CA ASN A 348 0.41 -10.66 8.53
C ASN A 348 1.96 -10.61 8.67
N GLY A 349 2.57 -9.44 8.49
CA GLY A 349 3.99 -9.23 8.80
C GLY A 349 4.31 -9.35 10.29
N GLY A 350 3.33 -9.11 11.17
CA GLY A 350 3.46 -9.36 12.61
C GLY A 350 3.50 -10.86 12.92
N LEU A 351 2.66 -11.66 12.24
CA LEU A 351 2.77 -13.12 12.26
C LEU A 351 4.17 -13.58 11.80
N LEU A 352 4.65 -13.05 10.67
CA LEU A 352 5.98 -13.33 10.12
C LEU A 352 7.10 -13.13 11.15
N VAL A 353 7.22 -11.92 11.72
CA VAL A 353 8.34 -11.63 12.64
C VAL A 353 8.23 -12.40 13.95
N ALA A 354 7.02 -12.71 14.42
CA ALA A 354 6.82 -13.58 15.56
C ALA A 354 7.28 -15.01 15.25
N ALA A 355 6.78 -15.62 14.17
CA ALA A 355 7.15 -16.98 13.78
C ALA A 355 8.67 -17.11 13.55
N CYS A 356 9.29 -16.20 12.79
CA CYS A 356 10.73 -16.23 12.54
C CYS A 356 11.55 -16.09 13.83
N SER A 357 11.19 -15.16 14.71
CA SER A 357 11.91 -15.00 15.98
C SER A 357 11.74 -16.21 16.90
N HIS A 358 10.62 -16.94 16.81
CA HIS A 358 10.41 -18.17 17.55
C HIS A 358 11.22 -19.35 17.01
N GLN A 359 11.32 -19.46 15.69
CA GLN A 359 12.05 -20.52 15.03
C GLN A 359 13.57 -20.32 15.12
N ARG A 360 14.04 -19.08 15.00
CA ARG A 360 15.47 -18.71 14.92
C ARG A 360 15.83 -17.50 15.80
N PRO A 361 15.61 -17.56 17.12
CA PRO A 361 15.83 -16.43 18.03
C PRO A 361 17.28 -15.93 18.04
N GLU A 362 18.24 -16.80 17.71
CA GLU A 362 19.67 -16.47 17.68
C GLU A 362 20.08 -15.55 16.52
N LEU A 363 19.21 -15.33 15.51
CA LEU A 363 19.50 -14.48 14.37
C LEU A 363 19.18 -12.99 14.61
N PHE A 364 18.40 -12.67 15.64
CA PHE A 364 17.80 -11.34 15.79
C PHE A 364 18.19 -10.67 17.11
N GLY A 365 18.42 -9.37 17.07
CA GLY A 365 18.67 -8.53 18.25
C GLY A 365 17.41 -7.85 18.77
N ALA A 366 16.48 -7.55 17.85
CA ALA A 366 15.20 -6.93 18.18
C ALA A 366 14.07 -7.35 17.23
N VAL A 367 12.85 -7.34 17.73
CA VAL A 367 11.61 -7.62 16.99
C VAL A 367 10.62 -6.49 17.25
N ILE A 368 10.10 -5.89 16.18
CA ILE A 368 9.02 -4.91 16.24
C ILE A 368 7.79 -5.52 15.57
N ASN A 369 6.82 -5.90 16.38
CA ASN A 369 5.60 -6.53 15.94
C ASN A 369 4.42 -5.56 16.05
N GLN A 370 3.75 -5.28 14.95
CA GLN A 370 2.67 -4.31 14.91
C GLN A 370 1.35 -5.03 14.58
N VAL A 371 0.43 -5.11 15.54
CA VAL A 371 -0.93 -5.67 15.35
C VAL A 371 -0.96 -7.04 14.67
N GLY A 372 -0.01 -7.92 14.99
CA GLY A 372 0.14 -9.21 14.31
C GLY A 372 -0.89 -10.27 14.70
N VAL A 373 -1.16 -11.21 13.78
CA VAL A 373 -2.06 -12.34 14.01
C VAL A 373 -1.30 -13.44 14.77
N MET A 374 -1.48 -13.53 16.10
CA MET A 374 -0.67 -14.42 16.95
C MET A 374 -1.31 -15.78 17.26
N ASP A 375 -2.64 -15.82 17.28
CA ASP A 375 -3.41 -17.04 17.53
C ASP A 375 -3.99 -17.53 16.20
N MET A 376 -3.24 -18.43 15.55
CA MET A 376 -3.63 -18.99 14.26
C MET A 376 -4.69 -20.08 14.39
N LEU A 377 -5.02 -20.53 15.61
CA LEU A 377 -6.07 -21.53 15.82
C LEU A 377 -7.44 -20.86 15.99
N ARG A 378 -7.47 -19.57 16.37
CA ARG A 378 -8.72 -18.85 16.66
C ARG A 378 -8.92 -17.58 15.83
N PHE A 379 -7.98 -17.17 14.97
CA PHE A 379 -8.10 -15.93 14.19
C PHE A 379 -9.45 -15.79 13.48
N HIS A 380 -9.96 -16.89 12.91
CA HIS A 380 -11.19 -16.91 12.12
C HIS A 380 -12.46 -16.60 12.94
N LYS A 381 -12.39 -16.69 14.28
CA LYS A 381 -13.51 -16.43 15.19
C LYS A 381 -13.69 -14.94 15.49
N PHE A 382 -12.74 -14.08 15.10
CA PHE A 382 -12.75 -12.68 15.47
C PHE A 382 -12.92 -11.78 14.25
N THR A 383 -13.96 -10.94 14.29
CA THR A 383 -14.22 -9.88 13.31
C THR A 383 -14.25 -10.38 11.86
N VAL A 384 -13.18 -10.12 11.10
CA VAL A 384 -13.04 -10.45 9.68
C VAL A 384 -12.01 -11.53 9.43
N GLY A 385 -11.50 -12.16 10.49
CA GLY A 385 -10.53 -13.23 10.38
C GLY A 385 -11.05 -14.41 9.56
N SER A 386 -12.37 -14.63 9.51
CA SER A 386 -12.97 -15.69 8.67
C SER A 386 -12.65 -15.53 7.19
N PHE A 387 -12.45 -14.30 6.70
CA PHE A 387 -12.05 -14.06 5.30
C PHE A 387 -10.60 -14.45 5.01
N TRP A 388 -9.78 -14.69 6.04
CA TRP A 388 -8.39 -15.12 5.88
C TRP A 388 -8.22 -16.65 5.92
N ILE A 389 -9.31 -17.41 5.99
CA ILE A 389 -9.28 -18.87 5.89
C ILE A 389 -8.72 -19.33 4.54
N SER A 390 -8.97 -18.59 3.46
CA SER A 390 -8.36 -18.88 2.15
C SER A 390 -6.84 -18.82 2.21
N GLU A 391 -6.31 -17.86 2.97
CA GLU A 391 -4.88 -17.57 3.12
C GLU A 391 -4.16 -18.52 4.08
N TYR A 392 -4.72 -18.76 5.26
CA TYR A 392 -4.06 -19.54 6.32
C TYR A 392 -4.55 -20.99 6.41
N GLY A 393 -5.74 -21.28 5.90
CA GLY A 393 -6.48 -22.50 6.19
C GLY A 393 -7.49 -22.36 7.32
N ASP A 394 -8.28 -23.41 7.50
CA ASP A 394 -9.36 -23.55 8.45
C ASP A 394 -8.91 -24.40 9.65
N PRO A 395 -8.65 -23.79 10.83
CA PRO A 395 -8.23 -24.54 12.02
C PRO A 395 -9.25 -25.55 12.54
N GLU A 396 -10.51 -25.47 12.12
CA GLU A 396 -11.54 -26.43 12.52
C GLU A 396 -11.46 -27.73 11.68
N LYS A 397 -10.68 -27.74 10.59
CA LYS A 397 -10.41 -28.94 9.80
C LYS A 397 -9.13 -29.62 10.26
N SER A 398 -9.26 -30.89 10.68
CA SER A 398 -8.11 -31.68 11.16
C SER A 398 -6.95 -31.77 10.16
N SER A 399 -7.21 -31.76 8.85
CA SER A 399 -6.16 -31.81 7.81
C SER A 399 -5.35 -30.52 7.70
N GLU A 400 -5.93 -29.38 8.08
CA GLU A 400 -5.31 -28.06 7.98
C GLU A 400 -4.73 -27.60 9.32
N PHE A 401 -5.36 -28.02 10.43
CA PHE A 401 -4.91 -27.74 11.79
C PHE A 401 -3.43 -28.03 12.02
N GLU A 402 -2.93 -29.16 11.52
CA GLU A 402 -1.57 -29.63 11.80
C GLU A 402 -0.50 -28.65 11.32
N TYR A 403 -0.61 -28.12 10.10
CA TYR A 403 0.38 -27.17 9.60
C TYR A 403 0.20 -25.78 10.24
N ILE A 404 -1.03 -25.38 10.53
CA ILE A 404 -1.33 -24.10 11.21
C ILE A 404 -0.73 -24.10 12.63
N PHE A 405 -0.89 -25.21 13.35
CA PHE A 405 -0.39 -25.39 14.70
C PHE A 405 1.14 -25.26 14.77
N ARG A 406 1.87 -25.76 13.78
CA ARG A 406 3.35 -25.74 13.75
C ARG A 406 3.94 -24.34 13.76
N TYR A 407 3.29 -23.35 13.15
CA TYR A 407 3.83 -21.99 13.08
C TYR A 407 3.07 -20.98 13.94
N SER A 408 1.92 -21.34 14.51
CA SER A 408 1.13 -20.40 15.34
C SER A 408 2.00 -19.80 16.46
N PRO A 409 2.19 -18.47 16.50
CA PRO A 409 3.09 -17.84 17.46
C PRO A 409 2.75 -18.17 18.91
N LEU A 410 1.48 -18.01 19.31
CA LEU A 410 1.05 -18.22 20.70
C LEU A 410 1.28 -19.66 21.19
N HIS A 411 1.25 -20.64 20.29
CA HIS A 411 1.36 -22.06 20.60
C HIS A 411 2.79 -22.61 20.49
N ASN A 412 3.73 -21.80 19.98
CA ASN A 412 5.12 -22.20 19.76
C ASN A 412 6.13 -21.37 20.56
N ILE A 413 5.70 -20.70 21.63
CA ILE A 413 6.61 -20.04 22.58
C ILE A 413 7.32 -21.11 23.40
N ARG A 414 8.63 -21.28 23.17
CA ARG A 414 9.49 -22.21 23.92
C ARG A 414 10.74 -21.47 24.38
N LEU A 415 11.21 -21.73 25.60
CA LEU A 415 12.48 -21.16 26.06
C LEU A 415 13.62 -21.69 25.19
N PRO A 416 14.36 -20.82 24.47
CA PRO A 416 15.46 -21.26 23.63
C PRO A 416 16.62 -21.77 24.49
N ARG A 417 17.33 -22.79 23.98
CA ARG A 417 18.49 -23.36 24.67
C ARG A 417 19.76 -22.64 24.24
N GLY A 418 20.51 -22.10 25.20
CA GLY A 418 21.82 -21.49 24.94
C GLY A 418 21.78 -20.09 24.30
N VAL A 419 20.60 -19.55 24.00
CA VAL A 419 20.39 -18.16 23.55
C VAL A 419 19.22 -17.54 24.31
N GLN A 420 19.11 -16.22 24.26
CA GLN A 420 17.94 -15.49 24.78
C GLN A 420 17.03 -15.10 23.62
N TRP A 421 15.77 -14.77 23.93
CA TRP A 421 14.88 -14.11 22.99
C TRP A 421 15.38 -12.71 22.62
N PRO A 422 15.19 -12.25 21.37
CA PRO A 422 15.40 -10.85 21.00
C PRO A 422 14.51 -9.91 21.81
N ALA A 423 14.98 -8.68 22.01
CA ALA A 423 14.17 -7.63 22.61
C ALA A 423 12.94 -7.38 21.72
N THR A 424 11.75 -7.63 22.25
CA THR A 424 10.52 -7.64 21.46
C THR A 424 9.58 -6.52 21.91
N LEU A 425 9.19 -5.68 20.96
CA LEU A 425 8.13 -4.68 21.11
C LEU A 425 6.87 -5.19 20.42
N LEU A 426 5.80 -5.39 21.19
CA LEU A 426 4.46 -5.72 20.68
C LEU A 426 3.61 -4.45 20.74
N MET A 427 3.02 -4.07 19.61
CA MET A 427 2.23 -2.85 19.43
C MET A 427 0.82 -3.13 18.94
#